data_AF-A0A7S2RVS2-F1
#
_entry.id   AF-A0A7S2RVS2-F1
#
_cell.length_a   1.000
_cell.length_b   1.000
_cell.length_c   1.000
_cell.angle_alpha   90.00
_cell.angle_beta   90.00
_cell.angle_gamma   90.00
#
_symmetry.space_group_name_H-M   'P 1'
#
loop_
_entity.id
_entity.type
_entity.pdbx_description
1 polymer ?
#
loop_
_entity_poly.entity_id
_entity_poly.type
_entity_poly.pdbx_seq_one_letter_code
_entity_poly.pdbx_strand_id
1 'polypeptide(L)'
;DVLSAWSGVRPLALDPHLSTDSATSEASRDHVISRNPATGTIFVSGGKWTTYREMAEDAVDRVLAETQDPDMRQRAQPCSTLDIPLVGAEGYHRQLVSNLMQAYALPRDVAQHLSKTYGGLAASVVSLARTEEDLTRHGRARPPRRLVEGFPYLE
;
A
#
# COMPACT_ATOMS: atom_id res chain seq x y z
N ASP A 1 10.79 -27.16 -14.84
CA ASP A 1 9.70 -26.36 -15.44
C ASP A 1 9.56 -25.01 -14.74
N VAL A 2 9.19 -23.97 -15.49
CA VAL A 2 8.90 -22.63 -14.96
C VAL A 2 7.45 -22.62 -14.47
N LEU A 3 7.22 -22.28 -13.20
CA LEU A 3 5.88 -22.26 -12.58
C LEU A 3 5.15 -20.92 -12.74
N SER A 4 5.89 -19.81 -12.92
CA SER A 4 5.34 -18.46 -13.18
C SER A 4 6.45 -17.50 -13.65
N ALA A 5 6.12 -16.50 -14.45
CA ALA A 5 7.03 -15.41 -14.83
C ALA A 5 6.27 -14.08 -14.96
N TRP A 6 6.93 -12.96 -14.66
CA TRP A 6 6.39 -11.61 -14.81
C TRP A 6 7.46 -10.67 -15.38
N SER A 7 7.02 -9.64 -16.10
CA SER A 7 7.87 -8.55 -16.60
C SER A 7 7.20 -7.20 -16.32
N GLY A 8 8.00 -6.14 -16.27
CA GLY A 8 7.50 -4.78 -16.03
C GLY A 8 8.42 -3.75 -16.69
N VAL A 9 7.83 -2.60 -17.05
CA VAL A 9 8.56 -1.46 -17.61
C VAL A 9 8.79 -0.45 -16.50
N ARG A 10 10.04 0.00 -16.36
CA ARG A 10 10.38 1.07 -15.42
C ARG A 10 10.24 2.41 -16.15
N PRO A 11 9.33 3.32 -15.72
CA PRO A 11 9.36 4.68 -16.21
C PRO A 11 10.65 5.34 -15.68
N LEU A 12 11.52 5.76 -16.59
CA LEU A 12 12.72 6.51 -16.24
C LEU A 12 12.41 8.00 -16.39
N ALA A 13 12.80 8.79 -15.39
CA ALA A 13 12.56 10.22 -15.43
C ALA A 13 13.63 10.91 -16.29
N LEU A 14 13.17 11.62 -17.30
CA LEU A 14 13.90 12.72 -17.93
C LEU A 14 13.15 13.98 -17.55
N ASP A 15 13.84 14.92 -16.91
CA ASP A 15 13.25 16.24 -16.66
C ASP A 15 13.13 16.99 -17.99
N PRO A 16 11.91 17.37 -18.44
CA PRO A 16 11.70 18.07 -19.70
C PRO A 16 12.31 19.49 -19.72
N HIS A 17 12.78 20.00 -18.58
CA HIS A 17 13.44 21.30 -18.47
C HIS A 17 14.98 21.22 -18.52
N LEU A 18 15.56 20.02 -18.53
CA LEU A 18 17.01 19.85 -18.75
C LEU A 18 17.34 19.97 -20.24
N SER A 19 18.43 20.66 -20.56
CA SER A 19 18.90 20.81 -21.95
C SER A 19 19.36 19.47 -22.52
N THR A 20 19.17 19.26 -23.82
CA THR A 20 19.49 18.00 -24.53
C THR A 20 20.96 17.58 -24.41
N ASP A 21 21.88 18.52 -24.19
CA ASP A 21 23.31 18.25 -23.98
C ASP A 21 23.63 17.69 -22.58
N SER A 22 22.70 17.83 -21.63
CA SER A 22 22.77 17.21 -20.29
C SER A 22 21.90 15.94 -20.17
N ALA A 23 21.16 15.59 -21.23
CA ALA A 23 20.20 14.49 -21.24
C ALA A 23 20.81 13.13 -21.66
N THR A 24 22.08 13.09 -22.07
CA THR A 24 22.68 11.94 -22.77
C THR A 24 23.44 10.92 -21.91
N SER A 25 23.40 10.96 -20.57
CA SER A 25 24.07 9.88 -19.81
C SER A 25 23.43 9.39 -18.51
N GLU A 26 22.48 10.08 -17.89
CA GLU A 26 21.86 9.58 -16.66
C GLU A 26 20.37 9.90 -16.64
N ALA A 27 19.55 9.02 -17.21
CA ALA A 27 18.14 8.99 -16.84
C ALA A 27 18.09 8.78 -15.32
N SER A 28 17.69 9.82 -14.59
CA SER A 28 17.73 9.81 -13.13
C SER A 28 16.89 8.65 -12.61
N ARG A 29 17.45 7.87 -11.68
CA ARG A 29 16.71 6.81 -10.99
C ARG A 29 15.81 7.35 -9.89
N ASP A 30 15.87 8.65 -9.64
CA ASP A 30 15.08 9.34 -8.64
C ASP A 30 13.79 9.86 -9.27
N HIS A 31 12.91 10.43 -8.45
CA HIS A 31 11.69 11.05 -8.93
C HIS A 31 11.96 12.48 -9.41
N VAL A 32 11.28 12.88 -10.48
CA VAL A 32 11.24 14.26 -10.96
C VAL A 32 9.83 14.77 -10.79
N ILE A 33 9.68 15.95 -10.19
CA ILE A 33 8.40 16.62 -10.02
C ILE A 33 8.43 17.90 -10.84
N SER A 34 7.52 17.97 -11.81
CA SER A 34 7.46 19.10 -12.74
C SER A 34 6.02 19.57 -12.94
N ARG A 35 5.88 20.75 -13.54
CA ARG A 35 4.59 21.39 -13.80
C ARG A 35 4.45 21.66 -15.29
N ASN A 36 3.32 21.29 -15.85
CA ASN A 36 2.94 21.74 -17.17
C ASN A 36 2.55 23.23 -17.10
N PRO A 37 3.28 24.16 -17.75
CA PRO A 37 3.00 25.59 -17.65
C PRO A 37 1.67 25.99 -18.30
N ALA A 38 1.20 25.26 -19.31
CA ALA A 38 -0.03 25.56 -20.03
C ALA A 38 -1.27 25.13 -19.24
N THR A 39 -1.23 23.98 -18.56
CA THR A 39 -2.38 23.44 -17.81
C THR A 39 -2.30 23.69 -16.31
N GLY A 40 -1.09 23.97 -15.80
CA GLY A 40 -0.80 24.07 -14.38
C GLY A 40 -0.71 22.72 -13.65
N THR A 41 -0.80 21.60 -14.36
CA THR A 41 -0.76 20.26 -13.77
C THR A 41 0.63 19.94 -13.23
N ILE A 42 0.71 19.55 -11.95
CA ILE A 42 1.91 18.97 -11.36
C ILE A 42 1.90 17.47 -11.62
N PHE A 43 3.04 16.92 -12.05
CA PHE A 43 3.20 15.51 -12.35
C PHE A 43 4.53 14.99 -11.82
N VAL A 44 4.56 13.67 -11.58
CA VAL A 44 5.74 12.94 -11.12
C VAL A 44 6.18 11.97 -12.21
N SER A 45 7.48 11.92 -12.47
CA SER A 45 8.10 10.94 -13.35
C SER A 45 9.19 10.17 -12.61
N GLY A 46 9.35 8.88 -12.91
CA GLY A 46 10.33 8.01 -12.24
C GLY A 46 9.96 7.65 -10.81
N GLY A 47 10.96 7.65 -9.92
CA GLY A 47 10.81 7.24 -8.52
C GLY A 47 11.06 5.75 -8.26
N LYS A 48 11.40 5.42 -7.02
CA LYS A 48 11.59 4.05 -6.53
C LYS A 48 10.47 3.74 -5.55
N TRP A 49 10.08 2.46 -5.48
CA TRP A 49 9.19 2.00 -4.41
C TRP A 49 9.74 2.35 -3.02
N THR A 50 11.05 2.29 -2.83
CA THR A 50 11.70 2.62 -1.55
C THR A 50 11.63 4.10 -1.17
N THR A 51 11.38 5.01 -2.14
CA THR A 51 11.32 6.46 -1.91
C THR A 51 9.90 7.02 -2.08
N TYR A 52 8.88 6.15 -2.19
CA TYR A 52 7.52 6.59 -2.54
C TYR A 52 6.94 7.61 -1.56
N ARG A 53 7.25 7.49 -0.26
CA ARG A 53 6.75 8.38 0.80
C ARG A 53 7.29 9.79 0.63
N GLU A 54 8.62 9.91 0.47
CA GLU A 54 9.32 11.18 0.23
C GLU A 54 8.88 11.79 -1.11
N MET A 55 8.78 10.98 -2.16
CA MET A 55 8.25 11.42 -3.46
C MET A 55 6.82 12.00 -3.36
N ALA A 56 5.96 11.41 -2.52
CA ALA A 56 4.61 11.91 -2.30
C ALA A 56 4.60 13.23 -1.51
N GLU A 57 5.48 13.36 -0.50
CA GLU A 57 5.69 14.59 0.27
C GLU A 57 6.14 15.73 -0.65
N ASP A 58 7.20 15.53 -1.43
CA ASP A 58 7.72 16.52 -2.38
C ASP A 58 6.65 16.97 -3.39
N ALA A 59 5.79 16.04 -3.83
CA ALA A 59 4.70 16.35 -4.77
C ALA A 59 3.64 17.27 -4.14
N VAL A 60 3.25 16.98 -2.90
CA VAL A 60 2.29 17.80 -2.16
C VAL A 60 2.90 19.17 -1.83
N ASP A 61 4.16 19.22 -1.44
CA ASP A 61 4.87 20.47 -1.17
C ASP A 61 4.96 21.35 -2.41
N ARG A 62 5.23 20.76 -3.59
CA ARG A 62 5.18 21.48 -4.86
C ARG A 62 3.79 22.07 -5.14
N VAL A 63 2.72 21.30 -4.88
CA VAL A 63 1.33 21.77 -5.03
C VAL A 63 1.06 22.96 -4.09
N LEU A 64 1.49 22.89 -2.84
CA LEU A 64 1.30 23.96 -1.85
C LEU A 64 2.13 25.22 -2.16
N ALA A 65 3.32 25.05 -2.74
CA ALA A 65 4.15 26.16 -3.18
C ALA A 65 3.54 26.90 -4.38
N GLU A 66 2.83 26.20 -5.28
CA GLU A 66 2.31 26.76 -6.52
C GLU A 66 0.81 27.10 -6.49
N THR A 67 0.08 26.66 -5.47
CA THR A 67 -1.36 26.94 -5.37
C THR A 67 -1.64 28.44 -5.31
N GLN A 68 -2.67 28.86 -6.04
CA GLN A 68 -3.21 30.22 -6.00
C GLN A 68 -4.32 30.36 -4.94
N ASP A 69 -4.70 29.27 -4.27
CA ASP A 69 -5.66 29.26 -3.17
C ASP A 69 -4.93 29.59 -1.84
N PRO A 70 -5.13 30.80 -1.28
CA PRO A 70 -4.48 31.22 -0.03
C PRO A 70 -4.96 30.40 1.18
N ASP A 71 -6.21 29.93 1.18
CA ASP A 71 -6.78 29.15 2.28
C ASP A 71 -6.19 27.74 2.32
N MET A 72 -5.84 27.18 1.16
CA MET A 72 -5.13 25.90 1.08
C MET A 72 -3.75 25.99 1.74
N ARG A 73 -2.98 27.04 1.41
CA ARG A 73 -1.65 27.24 2.01
C ARG A 73 -1.73 27.52 3.51
N GLN A 74 -2.72 28.28 3.95
CA GLN A 74 -2.89 28.61 5.38
C GLN A 74 -3.29 27.39 6.22
N ARG A 75 -4.09 26.46 5.65
CA ARG A 75 -4.52 25.24 6.33
C ARG A 75 -3.47 24.13 6.32
N ALA A 76 -2.53 24.17 5.37
CA ALA A 76 -1.49 23.15 5.26
C ALA A 76 -0.68 23.03 6.56
N GLN A 77 -0.42 21.80 6.97
CA GLN A 77 0.43 21.46 8.10
C GLN A 77 1.70 20.78 7.59
N PRO A 78 2.79 20.75 8.38
CA PRO A 78 3.95 19.93 8.07
C PRO A 78 3.55 18.47 7.79
N CYS A 79 4.24 17.84 6.85
CA CYS A 79 4.00 16.43 6.54
C CYS A 79 4.22 15.56 7.79
N SER A 80 3.23 14.75 8.13
CA SER A 80 3.29 13.83 9.27
C SER A 80 3.29 12.35 8.84
N THR A 81 3.43 12.08 7.54
CA THR A 81 3.30 10.72 6.98
C THR A 81 4.37 9.74 7.47
N LEU A 82 5.47 10.23 8.02
CA LEU A 82 6.52 9.40 8.61
C LEU A 82 6.00 8.59 9.82
N ASP A 83 5.10 9.19 10.60
CA ASP A 83 4.59 8.61 11.84
C ASP A 83 3.17 8.02 11.70
N ILE A 84 2.55 8.16 10.53
CA ILE A 84 1.22 7.62 10.26
C ILE A 84 1.33 6.13 9.91
N PRO A 85 0.75 5.22 10.71
CA PRO A 85 0.73 3.81 10.37
C PRO A 85 -0.09 3.57 9.09
N LEU A 86 0.42 2.72 8.21
CA LEU A 86 -0.35 2.28 7.04
C LEU A 86 -1.54 1.41 7.48
N VAL A 87 -2.55 1.34 6.62
CA VAL A 87 -3.71 0.47 6.79
C VAL A 87 -3.26 -0.96 7.05
N GLY A 88 -3.78 -1.58 8.11
CA GLY A 88 -3.39 -2.91 8.58
C GLY A 88 -2.25 -2.93 9.58
N ALA A 89 -1.51 -1.83 9.78
CA ALA A 89 -0.49 -1.76 10.83
C ALA A 89 -1.11 -1.66 12.24
N GLU A 90 -2.20 -0.91 12.38
CA GLU A 90 -2.93 -0.82 13.65
C GLU A 90 -3.45 -2.18 14.08
N GLY A 91 -3.26 -2.54 15.36
CA GLY A 91 -3.65 -3.84 15.89
C GLY A 91 -2.73 -5.01 15.51
N TYR A 92 -1.66 -4.78 14.74
CA TYR A 92 -0.63 -5.80 14.54
C TYR A 92 0.22 -5.96 15.80
N HIS A 93 0.39 -7.20 16.25
CA HIS A 93 1.30 -7.55 17.34
C HIS A 93 1.77 -9.00 17.23
N ARG A 94 2.80 -9.37 17.99
CA ARG A 94 3.47 -10.68 17.89
C ARG A 94 2.53 -11.88 18.13
N GLN A 95 1.55 -11.72 19.01
CA GLN A 95 0.58 -12.78 19.34
C GLN A 95 -0.64 -12.80 18.41
N LEU A 96 -0.70 -11.95 17.38
CA LEU A 96 -1.87 -11.86 16.49
C LEU A 96 -2.21 -13.21 15.85
N VAL A 97 -1.20 -13.99 15.45
CA VAL A 97 -1.39 -15.35 14.93
C VAL A 97 -2.12 -16.24 15.93
N SER A 98 -1.68 -16.26 17.20
CA SER A 98 -2.31 -17.04 18.26
C SER A 98 -3.74 -16.58 18.56
N ASN A 99 -3.96 -15.27 18.57
CA ASN A 99 -5.28 -14.69 18.78
C ASN A 99 -6.24 -15.09 17.67
N LEU A 100 -5.81 -15.04 16.41
CA LEU A 100 -6.61 -15.46 15.25
C LEU A 100 -6.94 -16.95 15.29
N MET A 101 -5.97 -17.80 15.65
CA MET A 101 -6.20 -19.23 15.82
C MET A 101 -7.25 -19.54 16.90
N GLN A 102 -7.16 -18.86 18.04
CA GLN A 102 -8.07 -19.09 19.18
C GLN A 102 -9.47 -18.52 18.92
N ALA A 103 -9.56 -17.30 18.39
CA ALA A 103 -10.84 -16.61 18.18
C ALA A 103 -11.65 -17.18 17.01
N TYR A 104 -10.97 -17.70 15.98
CA TYR A 104 -11.62 -18.11 14.73
C TYR A 104 -11.39 -19.59 14.36
N ALA A 105 -10.77 -20.37 15.24
CA ALA A 105 -10.42 -21.78 15.02
C ALA A 105 -9.59 -22.03 13.74
N LEU A 106 -8.77 -21.04 13.35
CA LEU A 106 -8.02 -21.10 12.10
C LEU A 106 -6.83 -22.07 12.16
N PRO A 107 -6.55 -22.78 11.07
CA PRO A 107 -5.26 -23.41 10.85
C PRO A 107 -4.11 -22.41 10.98
N ARG A 108 -2.96 -22.87 11.49
CA ARG A 108 -1.80 -22.00 11.76
C ARG A 108 -1.30 -21.28 10.51
N ASP A 109 -1.22 -21.98 9.38
CA ASP A 109 -0.78 -21.42 8.11
C ASP A 109 -1.69 -20.29 7.61
N VAL A 110 -3.01 -20.45 7.76
CA VAL A 110 -4.00 -19.41 7.45
C VAL A 110 -3.82 -18.21 8.37
N ALA A 111 -3.75 -18.43 9.69
CA ALA A 111 -3.57 -17.34 10.67
C ALA A 111 -2.25 -16.58 10.43
N GLN A 112 -1.17 -17.29 10.08
CA GLN A 112 0.12 -16.68 9.73
C GLN A 112 0.03 -15.86 8.45
N HIS A 113 -0.62 -16.38 7.42
CA HIS A 113 -0.82 -15.65 6.17
C HIS A 113 -1.63 -14.36 6.41
N LEU A 114 -2.76 -14.47 7.10
CA LEU A 114 -3.62 -13.32 7.35
C LEU A 114 -2.93 -12.25 8.19
N SER A 115 -2.23 -12.65 9.26
CA SER A 115 -1.46 -11.74 10.09
C SER A 115 -0.33 -11.05 9.32
N LYS A 116 0.34 -11.74 8.38
CA LYS A 116 1.46 -11.20 7.61
C LYS A 116 0.99 -10.27 6.48
N THR A 117 -0.12 -10.60 5.84
CA THR A 117 -0.63 -9.88 4.66
C THR A 117 -1.51 -8.70 5.03
N TYR A 118 -2.40 -8.88 6.02
CA TYR A 118 -3.43 -7.89 6.37
C TYR A 118 -3.20 -7.21 7.72
N GLY A 119 -2.23 -7.70 8.51
CA GLY A 119 -1.96 -7.17 9.85
C GLY A 119 -3.21 -7.16 10.71
N GLY A 120 -3.51 -6.04 11.38
CA GLY A 120 -4.70 -5.94 12.24
C GLY A 120 -6.04 -6.00 11.50
N LEU A 121 -6.07 -5.90 10.17
CA LEU A 121 -7.29 -6.17 9.38
C LEU A 121 -7.58 -7.66 9.19
N ALA A 122 -6.70 -8.56 9.65
CA ALA A 122 -6.89 -10.00 9.52
C ALA A 122 -8.25 -10.48 10.04
N ALA A 123 -8.71 -9.97 11.18
CA ALA A 123 -10.02 -10.31 11.75
C ALA A 123 -11.20 -9.89 10.84
N SER A 124 -11.09 -8.73 10.18
CA SER A 124 -12.08 -8.25 9.22
C SER A 124 -12.15 -9.17 8.00
N VAL A 125 -10.99 -9.59 7.47
CA VAL A 125 -10.94 -10.55 6.35
C VAL A 125 -11.58 -11.88 6.72
N VAL A 126 -11.31 -12.40 7.92
CA VAL A 126 -11.96 -13.62 8.41
C VAL A 126 -13.48 -13.45 8.53
N SER A 127 -13.92 -12.27 8.96
CA SER A 127 -15.35 -11.98 9.11
C SER A 127 -16.07 -11.91 7.76
N LEU A 128 -15.41 -11.44 6.71
CA LEU A 128 -15.94 -11.46 5.34
C LEU A 128 -16.08 -12.88 4.79
N ALA A 129 -15.18 -13.79 5.18
CA ALA A 129 -15.19 -15.19 4.75
C ALA A 129 -16.17 -16.08 5.54
N ARG A 130 -16.90 -15.52 6.51
CA ARG A 130 -17.88 -16.28 7.30
C ARG A 130 -19.27 -16.20 6.68
N THR A 131 -19.91 -17.35 6.56
CA THR A 131 -21.31 -17.45 6.15
C THR A 131 -22.24 -17.43 7.38
N GLU A 132 -23.54 -17.17 7.19
CA GLU A 132 -24.54 -17.27 8.27
C GLU A 132 -24.60 -18.68 8.88
N GLU A 133 -24.31 -19.72 8.09
CA GLU A 133 -24.24 -21.11 8.54
C GLU A 133 -23.04 -21.35 9.48
N ASP A 134 -21.92 -20.64 9.29
CA ASP A 134 -20.74 -20.73 10.17
C ASP A 134 -20.98 -20.09 11.55
N LEU A 135 -21.94 -19.16 11.62
CA LEU A 135 -22.31 -18.43 12.82
C LEU A 135 -23.36 -19.17 13.67
N THR A 136 -24.09 -20.14 13.10
CA THR A 136 -25.25 -20.76 13.73
C THR A 136 -25.21 -22.29 13.73
N ARG A 137 -24.56 -22.89 14.75
CA ARG A 137 -25.00 -24.15 15.40
C ARG A 137 -24.15 -24.45 16.64
N HIS A 138 -24.80 -24.44 17.81
CA HIS A 138 -24.34 -25.06 19.07
C HIS A 138 -23.06 -24.51 19.74
N GLY A 139 -22.78 -23.21 19.59
CA GLY A 139 -21.80 -22.52 20.45
C GLY A 139 -20.33 -22.76 20.10
N ARG A 140 -20.02 -23.40 18.97
CA ARG A 140 -18.67 -23.43 18.37
C ARG A 140 -18.76 -23.01 16.91
N ALA A 141 -18.33 -21.78 16.62
CA ALA A 141 -18.23 -21.29 15.24
C ALA A 141 -17.31 -22.23 14.44
N ARG A 142 -17.72 -22.59 13.22
CA ARG A 142 -16.88 -23.37 12.32
C ARG A 142 -15.77 -22.47 11.76
N PRO A 143 -14.58 -23.03 11.47
CA PRO A 143 -13.55 -22.28 10.79
C PRO A 143 -14.02 -21.98 9.35
N PRO A 144 -13.71 -20.78 8.81
CA PRO A 144 -14.00 -20.44 7.42
C PRO A 144 -13.34 -21.44 6.46
N ARG A 145 -14.00 -21.69 5.33
CA ARG A 145 -13.52 -22.63 4.31
C ARG A 145 -12.37 -22.01 3.53
N ARG A 146 -11.47 -22.87 3.05
CA ARG A 146 -10.40 -22.44 2.16
C ARG A 146 -10.94 -22.32 0.74
N LEU A 147 -10.51 -21.28 0.04
CA LEU A 147 -10.80 -21.11 -1.39
C LEU A 147 -10.14 -22.22 -2.23
N VAL A 148 -8.92 -22.62 -1.87
CA VAL A 148 -8.18 -23.70 -2.54
C VAL A 148 -7.49 -24.57 -1.49
N GLU A 149 -7.65 -25.88 -1.61
CA GLU A 149 -6.98 -26.84 -0.70
C GLU A 149 -5.46 -26.69 -0.75
N GLY A 150 -4.82 -26.77 0.42
CA GLY A 150 -3.36 -26.61 0.55
C GLY A 150 -2.86 -25.16 0.54
N PHE A 151 -3.72 -24.17 0.28
CA PHE A 151 -3.35 -22.75 0.29
C PHE A 151 -4.05 -21.99 1.42
N PRO A 152 -3.45 -20.91 1.96
CA PRO A 152 -3.95 -20.22 3.14
C PRO A 152 -5.03 -19.17 2.82
N TYR A 153 -5.74 -19.29 1.69
CA TYR A 153 -6.75 -18.35 1.23
C TYR A 153 -8.15 -18.80 1.65
N LEU A 154 -8.99 -17.87 2.06
CA LEU A 154 -10.36 -18.13 2.49
C LEU A 154 -11.35 -17.85 1.36
N GLU A 155 -12.45 -18.61 1.33
CA GLU A 155 -13.60 -18.42 0.42
C GLU A 155 -14.44 -17.21 0.82
#